data_AF-A0A4S8M540-F1
#
_entry.id   AF-A0A4S8M540-F1
#
_cell.length_a   1.000
_cell.length_b   1.000
_cell.length_c   1.000
_cell.angle_alpha   90.00
_cell.angle_beta   90.00
_cell.angle_gamma   90.00
#
_symmetry.space_group_name_H-M   'P 1'
#
loop_
_entity.id
_entity.type
_entity.pdbx_description
1 polymer ?
#
loop_
_entity_poly.entity_id
_entity_poly.type
_entity_poly.pdbx_seq_one_letter_code
_entity_poly.pdbx_strand_id
1 'polypeptide(L)'
;MHASLVRRQLGGLVPPKIATPKSVSGGSGAGLSPLVNFYSKLPKGATTSSTGGIKGRFFAGSNASGVPLVALIVGIFGLGYTLDYNSECFSFWIQGPFFFFVGFFSGLSVL
;
A
#
# COMPACT_ATOMS: atom_id res chain seq x y z
N MET A 1 34.44 -46.45 -7.17
CA MET A 1 34.32 -45.65 -8.42
C MET A 1 32.88 -45.15 -8.66
N HIS A 2 32.17 -44.65 -7.64
CA HIS A 2 30.73 -44.36 -7.73
C HIS A 2 30.35 -42.87 -7.83
N ALA A 3 31.22 -41.95 -7.39
CA ALA A 3 30.92 -40.52 -7.35
C ALA A 3 30.81 -39.85 -8.75
N SER A 4 31.51 -40.41 -9.76
CA SER A 4 31.50 -39.88 -11.13
C SER A 4 30.22 -40.23 -11.91
N LEU A 5 29.61 -41.38 -11.64
CA LEU A 5 28.35 -41.81 -12.27
C LEU A 5 27.19 -40.91 -11.84
N VAL A 6 27.09 -40.61 -10.54
CA VAL A 6 26.08 -39.68 -10.00
C VAL A 6 26.26 -38.28 -10.59
N ARG A 7 27.50 -37.78 -10.67
CA ARG A 7 27.78 -36.46 -11.29
C ARG A 7 27.39 -36.40 -12.76
N ARG A 8 27.52 -37.50 -13.51
CA ARG A 8 27.17 -37.57 -14.94
C ARG A 8 25.66 -37.65 -15.15
N GLN A 9 24.91 -38.29 -14.24
CA GLN A 9 23.44 -38.27 -14.24
C GLN A 9 22.87 -36.87 -13.91
N LEU A 10 23.55 -36.07 -13.09
CA LEU A 10 23.16 -34.68 -12.79
C LEU A 10 23.65 -33.64 -13.81
N GLY A 11 24.44 -34.05 -14.82
CA GLY A 11 25.02 -33.13 -15.82
C GLY A 11 24.04 -32.48 -16.79
N GLY A 12 22.80 -32.97 -16.86
CA GLY A 12 21.69 -32.36 -17.62
C GLY A 12 20.69 -31.59 -16.77
N LEU A 13 20.87 -31.55 -15.44
CA LEU A 13 19.95 -30.88 -14.50
C LEU A 13 20.04 -29.35 -14.59
N VAL A 14 21.20 -28.85 -14.99
CA VAL A 14 21.41 -27.43 -15.24
C VAL A 14 21.62 -27.26 -16.75
N PRO A 15 20.64 -26.68 -17.46
CA PRO A 15 20.81 -26.46 -18.89
C PRO A 15 22.04 -25.57 -19.14
N PRO A 16 22.82 -25.83 -20.20
CA PRO A 16 23.94 -24.98 -20.57
C PRO A 16 23.46 -23.55 -20.79
N LYS A 17 24.34 -22.56 -20.65
CA LYS A 17 24.02 -21.13 -20.70
C LYS A 17 23.56 -20.71 -22.09
N ILE A 18 22.31 -21.04 -22.43
CA ILE A 18 21.60 -20.58 -23.62
C ILE A 18 21.44 -19.08 -23.43
N ALA A 19 21.89 -18.29 -24.41
CA ALA A 19 21.70 -16.85 -24.42
C ALA A 19 20.19 -16.56 -24.45
N THR A 20 19.60 -16.45 -23.26
CA THR A 20 18.18 -16.22 -22.99
C THR A 20 17.26 -17.36 -23.44
N PRO A 21 16.49 -18.02 -22.53
CA PRO A 21 15.52 -19.07 -22.91
C PRO A 21 14.39 -18.55 -23.82
N LYS A 22 14.26 -17.23 -23.99
CA LYS A 22 13.31 -16.59 -24.91
C LYS A 22 13.68 -16.73 -26.39
N SER A 23 14.95 -16.99 -26.72
CA SER A 23 15.40 -17.09 -28.12
C SER A 23 15.17 -18.48 -28.72
N VAL A 24 15.18 -19.53 -27.87
CA VAL A 24 15.04 -20.92 -28.31
C VAL A 24 13.57 -21.38 -28.44
N SER A 25 12.62 -20.71 -27.76
CA SER A 25 11.18 -20.96 -27.90
C SER A 25 10.47 -19.97 -28.81
N GLY A 26 11.22 -19.09 -29.49
CA GLY A 26 10.68 -18.06 -30.37
C GLY A 26 10.21 -18.69 -31.68
N GLY A 27 8.95 -19.10 -31.74
CA GLY A 27 8.29 -19.47 -32.99
C GLY A 27 8.43 -18.37 -34.06
N SER A 28 8.28 -18.76 -35.33
CA SER A 28 8.37 -17.89 -36.51
C SER A 28 7.71 -16.53 -36.24
N GLY A 29 8.51 -15.47 -36.12
CA GLY A 29 8.05 -14.13 -35.73
C GLY A 29 8.80 -13.47 -34.57
N ALA A 30 9.68 -14.17 -33.85
CA ALA A 30 10.50 -13.57 -32.78
C ALA A 30 11.36 -12.38 -33.25
N GLY A 31 11.84 -12.41 -34.50
CA GLY A 31 12.57 -11.29 -35.13
C GLY A 31 11.69 -10.10 -35.56
N LEU A 32 10.37 -10.29 -35.65
CA LEU A 32 9.40 -9.24 -35.99
C LEU A 32 8.89 -8.50 -34.75
N SER A 33 8.99 -9.11 -33.56
CA SER A 33 8.57 -8.50 -32.29
C SER A 33 9.28 -7.17 -31.98
N PRO A 34 10.60 -7.00 -32.20
CA PRO A 34 11.27 -5.71 -32.06
C PRO A 34 10.74 -4.64 -33.02
N LEU A 35 10.41 -5.03 -34.26
CA LEU A 35 9.89 -4.12 -35.29
C LEU A 35 8.47 -3.65 -34.95
N VAL A 36 7.59 -4.57 -34.56
CA VAL A 36 6.24 -4.24 -34.09
C VAL A 36 6.27 -3.40 -32.82
N ASN A 37 7.16 -3.72 -31.87
CA ASN A 37 7.36 -2.91 -30.67
C ASN A 37 7.85 -1.50 -30.99
N PHE A 38 8.76 -1.35 -31.94
CA PHE A 38 9.25 -0.05 -32.39
C PHE A 38 8.10 0.80 -32.91
N TYR A 39 7.32 0.30 -33.87
CA TYR A 39 6.17 1.02 -34.42
C TYR A 39 5.05 1.24 -33.41
N SER A 40 4.88 0.34 -32.44
CA SER A 40 3.90 0.50 -31.36
C SER A 40 4.29 1.59 -30.37
N LYS A 41 5.60 1.76 -30.11
CA LYS A 41 6.19 2.69 -29.13
C LYS A 41 6.66 4.01 -29.73
N LEU A 42 6.54 4.20 -31.04
CA LEU A 42 6.73 5.52 -31.65
C LEU A 42 5.91 6.53 -30.85
N PRO A 43 6.49 7.69 -30.47
CA PRO A 43 5.83 8.68 -29.64
C PRO A 43 4.61 9.25 -30.37
N LYS A 44 3.49 8.53 -30.27
CA LYS A 44 2.14 9.02 -30.50
C LYS A 44 1.95 10.07 -29.41
N GLY A 45 1.61 11.30 -29.80
CA GLY A 45 1.64 12.50 -28.95
C GLY A 45 1.25 12.21 -27.50
N ALA A 46 2.00 12.80 -26.57
CA ALA A 46 1.98 12.50 -25.14
C ALA A 46 0.57 12.15 -24.67
N THR A 47 0.34 10.86 -24.39
CA THR A 47 -0.82 10.46 -23.60
C THR A 47 -0.50 10.96 -22.22
N THR A 48 -0.84 12.23 -21.95
CA THR A 48 -0.87 12.76 -20.61
C THR A 48 -1.79 11.80 -19.88
N SER A 49 -1.22 10.92 -19.04
CA SER A 49 -1.98 10.24 -18.03
C SER A 49 -2.53 11.36 -17.16
N SER A 50 -3.72 11.83 -17.53
CA SER A 50 -4.46 12.82 -16.78
C SER A 50 -4.78 12.13 -15.49
N THR A 51 -3.83 12.22 -14.56
CA THR A 51 -3.98 11.70 -13.22
C THR A 51 -4.84 12.76 -12.55
N GLY A 52 -6.11 12.83 -12.92
CA GLY A 52 -7.02 13.85 -12.45
C GLY A 52 -7.20 13.72 -10.94
N GLY A 53 -7.41 14.86 -10.28
CA GLY A 53 -7.77 14.92 -8.87
C GLY A 53 -6.60 14.87 -7.89
N ILE A 54 -6.90 14.50 -6.63
CA ILE A 54 -5.98 14.55 -5.49
C ILE A 54 -4.73 13.70 -5.75
N LYS A 55 -4.88 12.60 -6.49
CA LYS A 55 -3.78 11.70 -6.87
C LYS A 55 -2.75 12.36 -7.78
N GLY A 56 -3.16 13.12 -8.79
CA GLY A 56 -2.20 13.84 -9.65
C GLY A 56 -1.54 15.04 -8.99
N ARG A 57 -2.22 15.67 -8.03
CA ARG A 57 -1.72 16.86 -7.34
C ARG A 57 -0.68 16.54 -6.27
N PHE A 58 -0.80 15.39 -5.60
CA PHE A 58 0.02 15.07 -4.44
C PHE A 58 0.79 13.74 -4.53
N PHE A 59 0.41 12.83 -5.43
CA PHE A 59 0.93 11.45 -5.44
C PHE A 59 1.54 11.00 -6.78
N ALA A 60 1.47 11.80 -7.85
CA ALA A 60 2.00 11.41 -9.16
C ALA A 60 2.93 12.47 -9.76
N GLY A 61 4.00 11.98 -10.41
CA GLY A 61 4.93 12.81 -11.19
C GLY A 61 5.79 13.77 -10.36
N SER A 62 6.14 14.91 -10.97
CA SER A 62 7.01 15.94 -10.39
C SER A 62 6.44 16.61 -9.12
N ASN A 63 5.17 16.38 -8.79
CA ASN A 63 4.47 16.94 -7.63
C ASN A 63 4.23 15.91 -6.52
N ALA A 64 4.95 14.77 -6.54
CA ALA A 64 4.92 13.80 -5.45
C ALA A 64 5.42 14.47 -4.17
N SER A 65 4.50 14.75 -3.26
CA SER A 65 4.75 15.58 -2.07
C SER A 65 4.31 14.84 -0.81
N GLY A 66 5.01 15.06 0.29
CA GLY A 66 4.66 14.53 1.61
C GLY A 66 3.50 15.27 2.29
N VAL A 67 2.99 16.33 1.68
CA VAL A 67 1.85 17.13 2.19
C VAL A 67 0.61 16.29 2.59
N PRO A 68 0.12 15.31 1.81
CA PRO A 68 -0.99 14.46 2.23
C PRO A 68 -0.72 13.66 3.51
N LEU A 69 0.53 13.29 3.79
CA LEU A 69 0.88 12.59 5.02
C LEU A 69 0.78 13.54 6.22
N VAL A 70 1.29 14.75 6.09
CA VAL A 70 1.18 15.78 7.15
C VAL A 70 -0.27 16.17 7.40
N ALA A 71 -1.05 16.33 6.34
CA ALA A 71 -2.48 16.61 6.44
C ALA A 71 -3.24 15.50 7.19
N LEU A 72 -2.90 14.23 6.94
CA LEU A 72 -3.48 13.09 7.67
C LEU A 72 -3.12 13.15 9.16
N ILE A 73 -1.86 13.42 9.49
CA ILE A 73 -1.40 13.53 10.88
C ILE A 73 -2.16 14.62 11.62
N VAL A 74 -2.23 15.83 11.04
CA VAL A 74 -2.97 16.96 11.63
C VAL A 74 -4.46 16.66 11.73
N GLY A 75 -5.05 16.00 10.73
CA GLY A 75 -6.45 15.59 10.75
C GLY A 75 -6.78 14.64 11.90
N ILE A 76 -5.92 13.65 12.14
CA ILE A 76 -6.09 12.70 13.25
C ILE A 76 -5.94 13.41 14.60
N PHE A 77 -4.93 14.27 14.77
CA PHE A 77 -4.75 15.02 16.00
C PHE A 77 -5.91 15.99 16.27
N GLY A 78 -6.41 16.70 15.26
CA GLY A 78 -7.56 17.60 15.41
C GLY A 78 -8.86 16.87 15.73
N LEU A 79 -9.09 15.70 15.12
CA LEU A 79 -10.23 14.84 15.45
C LEU A 79 -10.12 14.28 16.87
N GLY A 80 -8.94 13.79 17.27
CA GLY A 80 -8.68 13.33 18.64
C GLY A 80 -8.97 14.42 19.67
N TYR A 81 -8.41 15.62 19.47
CA TYR A 81 -8.66 16.78 20.32
C TYR A 81 -10.15 17.08 20.45
N THR A 82 -10.90 17.09 19.34
CA THR A 82 -12.35 17.37 19.38
C THR A 82 -13.13 16.29 20.14
N LEU A 83 -12.73 15.02 20.00
CA LEU A 83 -13.36 13.90 20.69
C LEU A 83 -13.05 13.91 22.19
N ASP A 84 -11.84 14.30 22.61
CA ASP A 84 -11.49 14.43 24.02
C ASP A 84 -12.39 15.47 24.72
N TYR A 85 -12.56 16.66 24.15
CA TYR A 85 -13.48 17.67 24.72
C TYR A 85 -14.95 17.23 24.72
N ASN A 86 -15.39 16.52 23.69
CA ASN A 86 -16.76 16.03 23.61
C ASN A 86 -17.00 14.92 24.64
N SER A 87 -16.07 13.98 24.76
CA SER A 87 -16.17 12.83 25.66
C SER A 87 -16.06 13.21 27.14
N GLU A 88 -15.23 14.19 27.49
CA GLU A 88 -15.15 14.71 28.86
C GLU A 88 -16.46 15.39 29.29
N CYS A 89 -17.06 16.19 28.41
CA CYS A 89 -18.37 16.80 28.67
C CYS A 89 -19.49 15.75 28.73
N PHE A 90 -19.46 14.76 27.84
CA PHE A 90 -20.45 13.67 27.79
C PHE A 90 -20.36 12.75 29.01
N SER A 91 -19.14 12.43 29.46
CA SER A 91 -18.89 11.63 30.67
C SER A 91 -19.32 12.39 31.93
N PHE A 92 -19.05 13.70 32.02
CA PHE A 92 -19.49 14.53 33.15
C PHE A 92 -21.03 14.59 33.27
N TRP A 93 -21.75 14.68 32.14
CA TRP A 93 -23.21 14.81 32.13
C TRP A 93 -23.97 13.49 32.43
N ILE A 94 -23.43 12.34 32.03
CA ILE A 94 -24.03 11.02 32.31
C ILE A 94 -23.55 10.41 33.64
N GLN A 95 -22.27 10.56 33.98
CA GLN A 95 -21.68 9.86 35.14
C GLN A 95 -21.81 10.66 36.46
N GLY A 96 -21.86 12.00 36.37
CA GLY A 96 -22.07 12.90 37.51
C GLY A 96 -23.35 12.59 38.32
N PRO A 97 -24.54 12.51 37.70
CA PRO A 97 -25.77 12.20 38.43
C PRO A 97 -25.82 10.74 38.91
N PHE A 98 -25.18 9.80 38.20
CA PHE A 98 -25.16 8.39 38.60
C PHE A 98 -24.33 8.14 39.86
N PHE A 99 -23.14 8.76 39.96
CA PHE A 99 -22.31 8.68 41.18
C PHE A 99 -22.95 9.42 42.37
N PHE A 100 -23.59 10.56 42.14
CA PHE A 100 -24.30 11.30 43.19
C PHE A 100 -25.53 10.52 43.71
N PHE A 101 -26.30 9.88 42.82
CA PHE A 101 -27.47 9.10 43.19
C PHE A 101 -27.12 7.82 43.98
N VAL A 102 -26.09 7.08 43.56
CA VAL A 102 -25.63 5.87 44.26
C VAL A 102 -24.97 6.23 45.61
N GLY A 103 -24.17 7.30 45.68
CA GLY A 103 -23.56 7.78 46.91
C GLY A 103 -24.59 8.29 47.94
N PHE A 104 -25.64 8.99 47.49
CA PHE A 104 -26.69 9.51 48.36
C PHE A 104 -27.55 8.39 48.98
N PHE A 105 -27.88 7.34 48.22
CA PHE A 105 -28.67 6.22 48.73
C PHE A 105 -27.87 5.30 49.67
N SER A 106 -26.55 5.17 49.46
CA SER A 106 -25.67 4.41 50.36
C SER A 106 -25.44 5.11 51.70
N GLY A 107 -25.51 6.45 51.76
CA GLY A 107 -25.37 7.22 53.01
C GLY A 107 -26.62 7.24 53.89
N LEU A 108 -27.80 7.00 53.32
CA LEU A 108 -29.08 7.03 54.03
C LEU A 108 -29.41 5.70 54.76
N SER A 109 -28.68 4.61 54.47
CA SER A 109 -28.91 3.30 55.08
C SER A 109 -28.08 3.02 56.35
N VAL A 110 -27.27 3.99 56.79
CA VAL A 110 -26.34 3.85 57.95
C VAL A 110 -26.77 4.74 59.14
N LEU A 111 -28.02 5.22 59.15
CA LEU A 111 -28.65 6.00 60.22
C LEU A 111 -29.97 5.35 60.63
#